data_AF-A0A3N4RNK4-F1
#
_entry.id   AF-A0A3N4RNK4-F1
#
_cell.length_a   1.000
_cell.length_b   1.000
_cell.length_c   1.000
_cell.angle_alpha   90.00
_cell.angle_beta   90.00
_cell.angle_gamma   90.00
#
_symmetry.space_group_name_H-M   'P 1'
#
loop_
_entity.id
_entity.type
_entity.pdbx_description
1 polymer ?
#
loop_
_entity_poly.entity_id
_entity_poly.type
_entity_poly.pdbx_seq_one_letter_code
_entity_poly.pdbx_strand_id
1 'polypeptide(L)' 'MSDLQRFTEHPDCYTILTKATINGRSYSRADKIDPAMMAEPEAVDMLTKSMLYRLATEAGADVDQVTDVKQKVIPPAERG' A
#
# COMPACT_ATOMS: atom_id res chain seq x y z
N MET A 1 1.46 -24.54 -14.41
CA MET A 1 2.04 -23.90 -13.21
C MET A 1 0.94 -23.04 -12.61
N SER A 2 0.49 -23.32 -11.39
CA SER A 2 -0.64 -22.63 -10.77
C SER A 2 -0.21 -21.31 -10.13
N ASP A 3 -1.00 -20.25 -10.32
CA ASP A 3 -0.76 -18.90 -9.78
C ASP A 3 -0.53 -18.84 -8.27
N LEU A 4 -0.92 -19.89 -7.55
CA LEU A 4 -0.66 -20.06 -6.12
C LEU A 4 0.84 -20.05 -5.75
N GLN A 5 1.74 -20.49 -6.64
CA GLN A 5 3.18 -20.54 -6.33
C GLN A 5 3.87 -19.17 -6.43
N ARG A 6 3.31 -18.21 -7.19
CA ARG A 6 3.87 -16.84 -7.28
C ARG A 6 3.63 -16.01 -6.03
N PHE A 7 2.60 -16.32 -5.24
CA PHE A 7 2.26 -15.57 -4.02
C PHE A 7 3.04 -16.03 -2.77
N THR A 8 3.78 -17.12 -2.86
CA THR A 8 4.59 -17.70 -1.76
C THR A 8 6.07 -17.32 -1.80
N GLU A 9 6.53 -16.50 -2.75
CA GLU A 9 7.98 -16.25 -2.97
C GLU A 9 8.58 -15.05 -2.21
N HIS A 10 7.79 -14.21 -1.52
CA HIS A 10 8.35 -13.05 -0.79
C HIS A 10 7.93 -13.03 0.70
N PRO A 11 8.61 -13.82 1.57
CA PRO A 11 8.44 -13.74 3.01
C PRO A 11 8.95 -12.41 3.62
N ASP A 12 9.65 -11.57 2.84
CA ASP A 12 10.40 -10.41 3.35
C ASP A 12 9.89 -9.05 2.81
N CYS A 13 8.62 -8.93 2.42
CA CYS A 13 8.05 -7.65 1.99
C CYS A 13 7.77 -6.68 3.14
N TYR A 14 7.95 -5.38 2.87
CA TYR A 14 7.33 -4.33 3.68
C TYR A 14 5.82 -4.35 3.48
N THR A 15 5.07 -4.06 4.53
CA THR A 15 3.63 -3.82 4.45
C THR A 15 3.35 -2.34 4.70
N ILE A 16 2.77 -1.64 3.72
CA ILE A 16 2.27 -0.28 3.91
C ILE A 16 0.77 -0.35 4.21
N LEU A 17 0.40 0.10 5.40
CA LEU A 17 -0.98 0.35 5.76
C LEU A 17 -1.32 1.80 5.42
N THR A 18 -2.25 2.00 4.51
CA THR A 18 -2.78 3.32 4.15
C THR A 18 -4.20 3.44 4.70
N LYS A 19 -4.45 4.48 5.49
CA LYS A 19 -5.79 4.88 5.95
C LYS A 19 -6.09 6.27 5.42
N ALA A 20 -7.29 6.46 4.89
CA ALA A 20 -7.74 7.77 4.43
C ALA A 20 -9.24 7.95 4.67
N THR A 21 -9.68 9.19 4.70
CA THR A 21 -11.10 9.54 4.70
C THR A 21 -11.50 9.90 3.28
N ILE A 22 -12.58 9.29 2.78
CA ILE A 22 -13.11 9.53 1.44
C ILE A 22 -14.60 9.76 1.59
N ASN A 23 -15.10 10.92 1.17
CA ASN A 23 -16.50 11.33 1.34
C ASN A 23 -17.01 11.14 2.79
N GLY A 24 -16.17 11.49 3.77
CA GLY A 24 -16.50 11.39 5.20
C GLY A 24 -16.48 9.97 5.78
N ARG A 25 -16.10 8.95 5.01
CA ARG A 25 -15.95 7.57 5.47
C ARG A 25 -14.49 7.17 5.53
N SER A 26 -14.09 6.43 6.56
CA SER A 26 -12.73 5.91 6.67
C SER A 26 -12.55 4.64 5.83
N TYR A 27 -11.52 4.64 5.01
CA TYR A 27 -11.05 3.50 4.22
C TYR A 27 -9.65 3.12 4.66
N SER A 28 -9.33 1.82 4.56
CA SER A 28 -8.00 1.32 4.87
C SER A 28 -7.61 0.21 3.90
N ARG A 29 -6.34 0.20 3.52
CA ARG A 29 -5.74 -0.77 2.61
C ARG A 29 -4.35 -1.14 3.09
N ALA A 30 -3.96 -2.39 2.83
CA ALA A 30 -2.64 -2.92 3.11
C ALA A 30 -2.01 -3.37 1.80
N ASP A 31 -0.84 -2.85 1.48
CA ASP A 31 -0.08 -3.22 0.28
C ASP A 31 1.28 -3.79 0.69
N LYS A 32 1.71 -4.83 -0.02
CA LYS A 32 3.04 -5.41 0.13
C LYS A 32 3.99 -4.77 -0.88
N ILE A 33 5.15 -4.32 -0.41
CA ILE A 33 6.19 -3.70 -1.22
C ILE A 33 7.48 -4.48 -1.07
N ASP A 34 8.13 -4.75 -2.21
CA ASP A 34 9.46 -5.33 -2.24
C ASP A 34 10.48 -4.38 -1.58
N PRO A 35 11.35 -4.86 -0.68
CA PRO A 35 12.43 -4.05 -0.10
C PRO A 35 13.27 -3.30 -1.13
N ALA A 36 13.49 -3.84 -2.32
CA ALA A 36 14.25 -3.19 -3.38
C ALA A 36 13.59 -1.88 -3.83
N MET A 37 12.25 -1.81 -3.87
CA MET A 37 11.50 -0.60 -4.20
C MET A 37 11.51 0.43 -3.07
N MET A 38 11.72 0.00 -1.82
CA MET A 38 11.83 0.89 -0.66
C MET A 38 13.20 1.60 -0.60
N ALA A 39 14.21 1.11 -1.32
CA ALA A 39 15.54 1.73 -1.37
C ALA A 39 15.60 3.00 -2.23
N GLU A 40 14.60 3.21 -3.09
CA GLU A 40 14.52 4.36 -3.99
C GLU A 40 13.42 5.34 -3.51
N PRO A 41 13.78 6.53 -2.97
CA PRO A 41 12.80 7.48 -2.42
C PRO A 41 11.73 7.92 -3.43
N GLU A 42 12.10 8.04 -4.70
CA GLU A 42 11.17 8.39 -5.79
C GLU A 42 10.14 7.29 -6.05
N ALA A 43 10.54 6.02 -5.96
CA ALA A 43 9.64 4.89 -6.09
C ALA A 43 8.63 4.84 -4.94
N VAL A 44 9.04 5.17 -3.71
CA VAL A 44 8.16 5.22 -2.54
C VAL A 44 7.08 6.30 -2.67
N ASP A 45 7.42 7.48 -3.19
CA ASP A 45 6.45 8.55 -3.45
C ASP A 45 5.45 8.15 -4.55
N MET A 46 5.92 7.54 -5.65
CA MET A 46 5.05 7.02 -6.70
C MET A 46 4.12 5.92 -6.18
N LEU A 47 4.62 5.02 -5.34
CA LEU A 47 3.82 3.96 -4.72
C LEU A 47 2.73 4.54 -3.83
N THR A 48 3.06 5.54 -3.02
CA THR A 48 2.10 6.25 -2.15
C THR A 48 0.97 6.87 -2.96
N LYS A 49 1.30 7.59 -4.05
CA LYS A 49 0.30 8.17 -4.96
C LYS A 49 -0.56 7.09 -5.63
N SER A 50 0.06 6.01 -6.09
CA SER A 50 -0.66 4.88 -6.69
C SER A 50 -1.64 4.22 -5.70
N MET A 51 -1.24 4.07 -4.43
CA MET A 51 -2.09 3.50 -3.38
C MET A 51 -3.30 4.37 -3.09
N LEU A 52 -3.14 5.70 -3.01
CA LEU A 52 -4.25 6.62 -2.79
C LEU A 52 -5.23 6.61 -3.96
N TYR A 53 -4.72 6.59 -5.19
CA TYR A 53 -5.57 6.51 -6.38
C TYR A 53 -6.38 5.21 -6.42
N ARG A 54 -5.75 4.07 -6.09
CA ARG A 54 -6.46 2.78 -5.98
C ARG A 54 -7.50 2.80 -4.88
N LEU A 55 -7.17 3.33 -3.70
CA LEU A 55 -8.09 3.43 -2.57
C LEU A 55 -9.32 4.28 -2.92
N ALA A 56 -9.12 5.41 -3.61
CA ALA A 56 -10.19 6.25 -4.13
C ALA A 56 -11.05 5.51 -5.16
N THR A 57 -10.42 4.83 -6.11
CA THR A 57 -11.11 4.03 -7.14
C THR A 57 -11.95 2.91 -6.52
N GLU A 58 -11.41 2.17 -5.55
CA GLU A 58 -12.12 1.11 -4.80
C GLU A 58 -13.30 1.68 -3.99
N ALA A 59 -13.17 2.91 -3.50
CA ALA A 59 -14.24 3.63 -2.83
C ALA A 59 -15.27 4.25 -3.80
N GLY A 60 -15.05 4.18 -5.12
CA GLY A 60 -15.89 4.82 -6.13
C GLY A 60 -15.84 6.35 -6.09
N ALA A 61 -14.69 6.90 -5.73
CA ALA A 61 -14.46 8.32 -5.49
C ALA A 61 -13.29 8.85 -6.32
N ASP A 62 -13.23 10.17 -6.47
CA ASP A 62 -12.06 10.85 -7.04
C ASP A 62 -10.93 10.96 -6.00
N VAL A 63 -9.69 10.98 -6.45
CA VAL A 63 -8.52 11.15 -5.57
C VAL A 63 -8.54 12.50 -4.85
N ASP A 64 -9.14 13.52 -5.47
CA ASP A 64 -9.31 14.85 -4.88
C ASP A 64 -10.28 14.87 -3.68
N GLN A 65 -11.06 13.79 -3.49
CA GLN A 65 -11.97 13.62 -2.35
C GLN A 65 -11.31 12.91 -1.16
N VAL A 66 -10.02 12.53 -1.28
CA VAL A 66 -9.26 11.83 -0.26
C VAL A 66 -8.67 12.86 0.72
N THR A 67 -9.05 12.77 1.98
CA THR A 67 -8.53 13.60 3.08
C THR A 67 -7.97 12.74 4.21
N ASP A 68 -7.30 13.36 5.19
CA ASP A 68 -6.81 12.71 6.41
C ASP A 68 -5.97 11.45 6.18
N VAL A 69 -5.11 11.49 5.16
CA VAL A 69 -4.24 10.38 4.79
C VAL A 69 -3.24 10.11 5.92
N LYS A 70 -3.22 8.87 6.39
CA LYS A 70 -2.24 8.36 7.36
C LYS A 70 -1.66 7.07 6.81
N GLN A 71 -0.33 6.99 6.79
CA GLN A 71 0.38 5.80 6.36
C GLN A 71 1.28 5.26 7.47
N LYS A 72 1.35 3.94 7.56
CA LYS A 72 2.25 3.23 8.45
C LYS A 72 2.97 2.13 7.66
N VAL A 73 4.29 2.22 7.62
CA VAL A 73 5.15 1.18 7.05
C VAL A 73 5.48 0.18 8.16
N ILE A 74 5.26 -1.10 7.89
CA ILE A 74 5.59 -2.23 8.75
C ILE A 74 6.69 -3.02 8.02
N PRO A 75 7.91 -3.11 8.58
CA PRO A 75 8.97 -3.93 7.99
C PRO A 75 8.58 -5.41 8.02
N PRO A 76 9.20 -6.26 7.20
CA PRO A 76 9.06 -7.70 7.34
C PRO A 76 9.44 -8.10 8.77
N ALA A 77 8.72 -9.07 9.34
CA ALA A 77 9.05 -9.58 10.66
C ALA A 77 10.49 -10.10 10.63
N GLU A 78 11.37 -9.54 11.46
CA GLU A 78 12.69 -10.13 11.67
C GLU A 78 12.46 -11.61 12.02
N ARG A 79 12.99 -12.52 11.19
CA ARG A 79 13.03 -13.94 11.55
C ARG A 79 13.96 -14.05 12.76
N GLY A 80 13.38 -13.96 13.96
CA GLY A 80 14.02 -14.37 15.21
C GLY A 80 14.28 -15.87 15.24
#